data_AF-A0A9Q0S9Q6-F1
#
_entry.id   AF-A0A9Q0S9Q6-F1
#
_cell.length_a   1.000
_cell.length_b   1.000
_cell.length_c   1.000
_cell.angle_alpha   90.00
_cell.angle_beta   90.00
_cell.angle_gamma   90.00
#
_symmetry.space_group_name_H-M   'P 1'
#
loop_
_entity.id
_entity.type
_entity.pdbx_description
1 polymer ?
#
loop_
_entity_poly.entity_id
_entity_poly.type
_entity_poly.pdbx_seq_one_letter_code
_entity_poly.pdbx_strand_id
1 'polypeptide(L)'
;MPYILIRGNLASYSHKFPWRVLVSGLRATDIEQLGRIPSGGYSDESTIAFLQHPCVILSALEVLGYSVVASSSTPVKQDYNEYMWTMRRDFPNQQFISETASVVDRDNISNVGREALATLNNKGDA
;
A
#
# COMPACT_ATOMS: atom_id res chain seq x y z
N MET A 1 12.88 -3.37 3.02
CA MET A 1 12.39 -3.38 1.63
C MET A 1 10.88 -3.16 1.66
N PRO A 2 10.31 -2.34 0.76
CA PRO A 2 8.87 -2.06 0.79
C PRO A 2 8.02 -3.21 0.26
N TYR A 3 8.60 -4.09 -0.56
CA TYR A 3 7.90 -5.23 -1.15
C TYR A 3 8.31 -6.54 -0.49
N ILE A 4 7.33 -7.43 -0.36
CA ILE A 4 7.51 -8.82 0.06
C ILE A 4 6.82 -9.74 -0.95
N LEU A 5 7.37 -10.95 -1.06
CA LEU A 5 6.83 -11.99 -1.94
C LEU A 5 6.26 -13.11 -1.09
N ILE A 6 5.04 -13.52 -1.40
CA ILE A 6 4.35 -14.60 -0.71
C ILE A 6 4.07 -15.68 -1.75
N ARG A 7 4.46 -16.92 -1.46
CA ARG A 7 4.09 -18.10 -2.25
C ARG A 7 3.30 -19.06 -1.37
N GLY A 8 2.14 -19.51 -1.82
CA GLY A 8 1.30 -20.39 -1.03
C GLY A 8 0.31 -21.20 -1.86
N ASN A 9 -0.47 -22.02 -1.17
CA ASN A 9 -1.40 -22.95 -1.78
C ASN A 9 -2.81 -22.79 -1.24
N LEU A 10 -3.79 -22.74 -2.15
CA LEU A 10 -5.22 -22.71 -1.80
C LEU A 10 -5.83 -24.10 -1.69
N ALA A 11 -5.15 -25.12 -2.24
CA ALA A 11 -5.53 -26.53 -2.11
C ALA A 11 -4.45 -27.30 -1.36
N SER A 12 -4.87 -28.21 -0.48
CA SER A 12 -3.97 -29.00 0.37
C SER A 12 -2.98 -29.82 -0.44
N TYR A 13 -1.70 -29.78 -0.05
CA TYR A 13 -0.65 -30.61 -0.67
C TYR A 13 -0.55 -32.02 -0.08
N SER A 14 -0.96 -32.20 1.18
CA SER A 14 -0.85 -33.45 1.93
C SER A 14 -1.73 -33.42 3.17
N HIS A 15 -2.17 -34.59 3.64
CA HIS A 15 -2.95 -34.71 4.86
C HIS A 15 -2.19 -34.30 6.14
N LYS A 16 -0.85 -34.37 6.13
CA LYS A 16 -0.04 -34.09 7.34
C LYS A 16 0.21 -32.60 7.58
N PHE A 17 0.40 -31.84 6.50
CA PHE A 17 0.56 -30.37 6.52
C PHE A 17 -0.13 -29.80 5.28
N PRO A 18 -1.41 -29.43 5.38
CA PRO A 18 -2.19 -29.08 4.20
C PRO A 18 -1.68 -27.80 3.54
N TRP A 19 -1.19 -26.85 4.35
CA TRP A 19 -0.81 -25.51 3.91
C TRP A 19 0.66 -25.26 4.15
N ARG A 20 1.29 -24.61 3.18
CA ARG A 20 2.66 -24.10 3.29
C ARG A 20 2.73 -22.76 2.58
N VAL A 21 3.00 -21.72 3.35
CA VAL A 21 3.16 -20.35 2.85
C VAL A 21 4.59 -19.89 3.10
N LEU A 22 5.28 -19.51 2.04
CA LEU A 22 6.62 -18.92 2.09
C LEU A 22 6.47 -17.41 1.98
N VAL A 23 7.08 -16.66 2.88
CA VAL A 23 7.11 -15.19 2.84
C VAL A 23 8.56 -14.73 2.79
N SER A 24 8.94 -14.04 1.72
CA SER A 24 10.28 -13.55 1.48
C SER A 24 10.37 -12.02 1.55
N GLY A 25 11.48 -11.50 2.06
CA GLY A 25 11.78 -10.06 2.11
C GLY A 25 11.29 -9.32 3.34
N LEU A 26 10.87 -10.04 4.39
CA LEU A 26 10.44 -9.45 5.66
C LEU A 26 11.61 -8.75 6.38
N ARG A 27 11.30 -7.68 7.10
CA ARG A 27 12.24 -7.02 8.02
C ARG A 27 12.30 -7.81 9.33
N ALA A 28 13.45 -7.78 10.01
CA ALA A 28 13.64 -8.47 11.30
C ALA A 28 12.53 -8.16 12.33
N THR A 29 12.11 -6.90 12.43
CA THR A 29 11.01 -6.49 13.32
C THR A 29 9.67 -7.14 12.98
N ASP A 30 9.38 -7.33 11.69
CA ASP A 30 8.13 -7.93 11.23
C ASP A 30 8.17 -9.46 11.45
N ILE A 31 9.35 -10.07 11.33
CA ILE A 31 9.60 -11.48 11.66
C ILE A 31 9.27 -11.78 13.12
N GLU A 32 9.76 -10.95 14.04
CA GLU A 32 9.48 -11.09 15.47
C GLU A 32 7.98 -11.03 15.79
N GLN A 33 7.23 -10.13 15.13
CA GLN A 33 5.78 -10.01 15.33
C GLN A 33 5.01 -11.22 14.78
N LEU A 34 5.49 -11.82 13.69
CA LEU A 34 4.92 -13.04 13.12
C LEU A 34 5.33 -14.31 13.88
N GLY A 35 6.28 -14.22 14.82
CA GLY A 35 6.79 -15.37 15.59
C GLY A 35 5.76 -16.11 16.45
N ARG A 36 4.54 -15.56 16.62
CA ARG A 36 3.42 -16.23 17.28
C ARG A 36 2.69 -17.23 16.37
N ILE A 37 2.86 -17.11 15.05
CA ILE A 37 2.23 -18.00 14.07
C ILE A 37 3.11 -19.26 13.95
N PRO A 38 2.55 -20.47 13.98
CA PRO A 38 3.32 -21.70 13.79
C PRO A 38 4.13 -21.67 12.49
N SER A 39 5.45 -21.62 12.62
CA SER A 39 6.38 -21.68 11.50
C SER A 39 6.76 -23.14 11.20
N GLY A 40 6.89 -23.46 9.91
CA GLY A 40 7.11 -24.82 9.41
C GLY A 40 8.56 -25.30 9.46
N GLY A 41 9.42 -24.64 10.24
CA GLY A 41 10.83 -24.99 10.41
C GLY A 41 11.75 -24.62 9.25
N TYR A 42 11.24 -24.34 8.05
CA TYR A 42 12.05 -23.77 6.96
C TYR A 42 12.10 -22.25 7.08
N SER A 43 13.26 -21.72 7.45
CA SER A 43 13.54 -20.29 7.45
C SER A 43 14.98 -20.08 6.99
N ASP A 44 15.18 -19.43 5.85
CA ASP A 44 16.50 -18.89 5.47
C ASP A 44 16.59 -17.41 5.89
N GLU A 45 17.70 -16.75 5.57
CA GLU A 45 17.95 -15.35 5.94
C GLU A 45 16.90 -14.36 5.38
N SER A 46 16.16 -14.77 4.34
CA SER A 46 15.25 -13.92 3.59
C SER A 46 13.80 -14.42 3.59
N THR A 47 13.55 -15.69 3.91
CA THR A 47 12.28 -16.39 3.69
C THR A 47 11.86 -17.19 4.92
N ILE A 48 10.60 -17.07 5.32
CA ILE A 48 9.99 -17.85 6.41
C ILE A 48 8.86 -18.72 5.86
N ALA A 49 8.82 -19.98 6.28
CA ALA A 49 7.69 -20.88 6.03
C ALA A 49 6.69 -20.89 7.18
N PHE A 50 5.41 -20.73 6.85
CA PHE A 50 4.28 -20.88 7.77
C PHE A 50 3.43 -22.09 7.36
N LEU A 51 2.91 -22.82 8.35
CA LEU A 51 2.03 -23.98 8.13
C LEU A 51 0.54 -23.63 8.26
N GLN A 52 0.17 -22.43 7.81
CA GLN A 52 -1.19 -21.90 7.90
C GLN A 52 -1.73 -21.56 6.52
N HIS A 53 -3.05 -21.49 6.40
CA HIS A 53 -3.73 -21.10 5.15
C HIS A 53 -3.27 -19.70 4.68
N PRO A 54 -3.09 -19.44 3.38
CA PRO A 54 -2.64 -18.15 2.85
C PRO A 54 -3.39 -16.95 3.42
N CYS A 55 -4.72 -17.02 3.55
CA CYS A 55 -5.51 -15.92 4.13
C CYS A 55 -5.08 -15.51 5.55
N VAL A 56 -4.67 -16.47 6.40
CA VAL A 56 -4.20 -16.15 7.76
C VAL A 56 -2.92 -15.33 7.70
N ILE A 57 -2.01 -15.70 6.80
CA ILE A 57 -0.72 -15.01 6.63
C ILE A 57 -0.91 -13.64 6.00
N LEU A 58 -1.71 -13.55 4.93
CA LEU A 58 -2.01 -12.27 4.27
C LEU A 58 -2.66 -11.29 5.24
N SER A 59 -3.65 -11.72 6.04
CA SER A 59 -4.28 -10.85 7.03
C SER A 59 -3.34 -10.44 8.16
N ALA A 60 -2.43 -11.31 8.60
CA ALA A 60 -1.39 -10.91 9.56
C ALA A 60 -0.48 -9.83 8.97
N LEU A 61 -0.10 -9.95 7.70
CA LEU A 61 0.72 -8.96 6.99
C LEU A 61 -0.04 -7.63 6.78
N GLU A 62 -1.36 -7.67 6.57
CA GLU A 62 -2.21 -6.47 6.52
C GLU A 62 -2.18 -5.68 7.83
N VAL A 63 -2.22 -6.37 8.98
CA VAL A 63 -2.06 -5.72 10.30
C VAL A 63 -0.68 -5.05 10.46
N LEU A 64 0.35 -5.59 9.79
CA LEU A 64 1.69 -4.99 9.75
C LEU A 64 1.81 -3.83 8.75
N GLY A 65 0.74 -3.51 8.03
CA GLY A 65 0.68 -2.41 7.06
C GLY A 65 1.07 -2.79 5.64
N TYR A 66 1.11 -4.08 5.30
CA TYR A 66 1.30 -4.54 3.93
C TYR A 66 -0.04 -4.65 3.19
N SER A 67 -0.10 -4.23 1.94
CA SER A 67 -1.26 -4.37 1.06
C SER A 67 -0.91 -5.22 -0.16
N VAL A 68 -1.83 -6.08 -0.62
CA VAL A 68 -1.64 -6.85 -1.86
C VAL A 68 -1.66 -5.89 -3.05
N VAL A 69 -0.60 -5.89 -3.85
CA VAL A 69 -0.47 -5.07 -5.06
C VAL A 69 -0.48 -5.89 -6.34
N ALA A 70 -0.18 -7.18 -6.26
CA ALA A 70 -0.28 -8.11 -7.38
C ALA A 70 -0.57 -9.52 -6.87
N SER A 71 -1.28 -10.31 -7.68
CA SER A 71 -1.48 -11.73 -7.47
C SER A 71 -1.33 -12.48 -8.78
N SER A 72 -0.76 -13.69 -8.73
CA SER A 72 -0.58 -14.55 -9.90
C SER A 72 -0.68 -16.01 -9.48
N SER A 73 -0.97 -16.89 -10.43
CA SER A 73 -0.96 -18.33 -10.23
C SER A 73 -0.13 -19.02 -11.29
N THR A 74 0.66 -20.01 -10.90
CA THR A 74 1.39 -20.88 -11.81
C THR A 74 0.88 -22.31 -11.65
N PRO A 75 0.34 -22.92 -12.72
CA PRO A 75 -0.01 -24.33 -12.68
C PRO A 75 1.27 -25.18 -12.67
N VAL A 76 1.40 -26.10 -11.72
CA VAL A 76 2.59 -26.97 -11.58
C VAL A 76 2.29 -28.39 -12.03
N LYS A 77 1.14 -28.94 -11.62
CA LYS A 77 0.62 -30.27 -12.03
C LYS A 77 -0.90 -30.21 -12.13
N GLN A 78 -1.53 -31.24 -12.72
CA GLN A 78 -2.99 -31.38 -12.69
C GLN A 78 -3.49 -31.21 -11.24
N ASP A 79 -4.40 -30.27 -11.03
CA ASP A 79 -5.01 -29.89 -9.75
C ASP A 79 -4.08 -29.25 -8.70
N TYR A 80 -2.85 -28.87 -9.10
CA TYR A 80 -1.87 -28.24 -8.23
C TYR A 80 -1.46 -26.87 -8.76
N ASN A 81 -2.06 -25.83 -8.18
CA ASN A 81 -1.75 -24.45 -8.47
C ASN A 81 -0.96 -23.82 -7.32
N GLU A 82 0.16 -23.20 -7.67
CA GLU A 82 0.87 -22.33 -6.76
C GLU A 82 0.42 -20.90 -6.96
N TYR A 83 0.13 -20.22 -5.87
CA TYR A 83 -0.31 -18.85 -5.87
C TYR A 83 0.82 -17.98 -5.32
N MET A 84 1.01 -16.84 -5.96
CA MET A 84 1.94 -15.82 -5.51
C MET A 84 1.20 -14.52 -5.27
N TRP A 85 1.59 -13.83 -4.21
CA TRP A 85 1.16 -12.48 -3.90
C TRP A 85 2.38 -11.60 -3.72
N THR A 86 2.36 -10.43 -4.34
CA THR A 86 3.28 -9.35 -3.99
C THR A 86 2.54 -8.42 -3.07
N MET A 87 3.08 -8.19 -1.88
CA MET A 87 2.54 -7.17 -0.99
C MET A 87 3.53 -6.02 -0.83
N ARG A 88 3.01 -4.81 -0.68
CA ARG A 88 3.79 -3.61 -0.44
C ARG A 88 3.40 -3.01 0.90
N ARG A 89 4.38 -2.63 1.72
CA ARG A 89 4.14 -1.79 2.87
C ARG A 89 4.03 -0.35 2.42
N ASP A 90 2.88 0.25 2.67
CA ASP A 90 2.75 1.68 2.51
C ASP A 90 3.47 2.33 3.69
N PHE A 91 4.43 3.20 3.40
CA PHE A 91 4.97 4.07 4.43
C PHE A 91 3.83 5.01 4.83
N PRO A 92 3.52 5.19 6.13
CA PRO A 92 2.72 6.33 6.50
C PRO A 92 3.47 7.52 5.91
N ASN A 93 2.82 8.23 4.98
CA ASN A 93 3.39 9.39 4.34
C ASN A 93 4.03 10.21 5.47
N GLN A 94 5.37 10.33 5.44
CA GLN A 94 5.99 11.47 6.06
C GLN A 94 5.20 12.63 5.48
N GLN A 95 4.35 13.23 6.31
CA GLN A 95 3.45 14.28 5.88
C GLN A 95 4.33 15.20 5.03
N PHE A 96 3.96 15.41 3.77
CA PHE A 96 4.48 16.57 3.06
C PHE A 96 4.01 17.73 3.92
N ILE A 97 4.85 18.16 4.87
CA ILE A 97 4.74 19.44 5.50
C ILE A 97 5.07 20.37 4.33
N SER A 98 4.03 20.69 3.56
CA SER A 98 4.07 21.79 2.61
C SER A 98 4.07 23.04 3.47
N GLU A 99 5.22 23.32 4.06
CA GLU A 99 5.57 24.58 4.66
C GLU A 99 5.62 25.58 3.51
N THR A 100 4.44 26.12 3.13
CA THR A 100 4.17 27.30 2.26
C THR A 100 2.78 27.19 1.62
N ALA A 101 1.72 27.27 2.44
CA ALA A 101 0.46 27.83 1.96
C ALA A 101 0.19 29.07 2.80
N SER A 102 0.64 30.18 2.25
CA SER A 102 0.64 31.53 2.79
C SER A 102 -0.74 31.96 3.34
N VAL A 103 -0.65 32.60 4.49
CA VAL A 103 -1.60 33.59 5.01
C VAL A 103 -1.91 34.65 3.93
N VAL A 104 -3.05 35.34 4.05
CA VAL A 104 -3.60 36.41 3.20
C VAL A 104 -4.38 35.83 2.00
N ASP A 105 -5.70 35.97 1.85
CA ASP A 105 -6.49 37.18 1.96
C ASP A 105 -7.98 36.80 2.13
N ARG A 106 -8.67 37.37 3.12
CA ARG A 106 -10.12 37.12 3.29
C ARG A 106 -10.86 38.36 3.78
N ASP A 107 -10.57 39.51 3.19
CA ASP A 107 -11.38 40.72 3.37
C ASP A 107 -11.69 41.37 2.01
N ASN A 108 -12.80 40.99 1.36
CA ASN A 108 -13.44 41.90 0.41
C ASN A 108 -14.93 41.61 0.21
N ILE A 109 -15.74 41.97 1.20
CA ILE A 109 -17.17 42.23 0.98
C ILE A 109 -17.56 43.47 1.80
N SER A 110 -17.39 44.67 1.23
CA SER A 110 -18.38 45.76 1.36
C SER A 110 -17.88 47.08 0.76
N ASN A 111 -18.72 47.66 -0.10
CA ASN A 111 -18.80 49.07 -0.51
C ASN A 111 -17.60 49.70 -1.23
N VAL A 112 -17.84 50.17 -2.46
CA VAL A 112 -17.94 51.63 -2.76
C VAL A 112 -18.74 51.80 -4.05
N GLY A 113 -19.93 52.38 -3.93
CA GLY A 113 -20.52 53.15 -5.01
C GLY A 113 -19.95 54.56 -4.96
N ARG A 114 -19.34 55.03 -6.06
CA ARG A 114 -19.41 56.42 -6.58
C ARG A 114 -18.43 56.59 -7.74
N GLU A 115 -18.91 57.31 -8.76
CA GLU A 115 -18.14 58.10 -9.72
C GLU A 115 -17.51 57.37 -10.93
N ALA A 116 -18.37 57.03 -11.91
CA ALA A 116 -17.95 56.96 -13.31
C ALA A 116 -18.22 58.32 -13.99
N LEU A 117 -17.34 59.29 -13.73
CA LEU A 117 -17.25 60.55 -14.47
C LEU A 117 -15.86 60.59 -15.13
N ALA A 118 -15.70 59.88 -16.24
CA ALA A 118 -14.61 60.06 -17.22
C ALA A 118 -14.73 59.03 -18.36
N THR A 119 -15.83 59.05 -19.12
CA THR A 119 -15.77 58.49 -20.49
C THR A 119 -15.28 59.61 -21.40
N LEU A 120 -14.00 59.48 -21.72
CA LEU A 120 -13.20 60.28 -22.60
C LEU A 120 -13.92 60.61 -23.92
N ASN A 121 -13.90 61.90 -24.25
CA ASN A 121 -13.20 62.39 -25.45
C ASN A 121 -12.95 61.30 -26.51
N ASN A 122 -13.89 61.13 -27.42
CA ASN A 122 -13.57 60.70 -28.78
C ASN A 122 -13.64 61.94 -29.67
N LYS A 123 -12.46 62.34 -30.14
CA LYS A 123 -12.16 63.49 -30.98
C LYS A 123 -11.91 62.98 -32.42
N GLY A 124 -12.38 63.71 -33.42
CA GLY A 124 -11.99 63.59 -34.84
C GLY A 124 -13.21 63.68 -35.76
N ASP A 125 -13.67 64.88 -36.14
CA ASP A 125 -13.19 65.74 -37.25
C ASP A 125 -13.40 65.14 -38.65
N ALA A 126 -14.36 65.73 -39.38
CA ALA A 126 -14.37 66.13 -40.81
C ALA A 126 -15.78 65.99 -41.42
#